data_AF-A0A225SN33-F1
#
_entry.id   AF-A0A225SN33-F1
#
_cell.length_a   1.000
_cell.length_b   1.000
_cell.length_c   1.000
_cell.angle_alpha   90.00
_cell.angle_beta   90.00
_cell.angle_gamma   90.00
#
_symmetry.space_group_name_H-M   'P 1'
#
loop_
_entity.id
_entity.type
_entity.pdbx_description
1 polymer ?
#
loop_
_entity_poly.entity_id
_entity_poly.type
_entity_poly.pdbx_seq_one_letter_code
_entity_poly.pdbx_strand_id
1 'polypeptide(L)'
;MPQQMPLRTLLAEISALTLHVQQLSRMAGEASALIENSQMPAPIDPALLEKQRHEAEAEADQRAQWVELEEAILRIFDETFGPRTDTLERQMSMSLIAEIGPAAFVQKVLWGEEISDIALTIALERMLPALELLVEAHPRAFLRQANSVLGRFKSN
;
A
#
# COMPACT_ATOMS: atom_id res chain seq x y z
N MET A 1 0.01 74.83 -22.06
CA MET A 1 1.08 74.62 -23.06
C MET A 1 1.90 73.43 -22.59
N PRO A 2 1.78 72.23 -23.20
CA PRO A 2 2.61 71.10 -22.78
C PRO A 2 4.06 71.38 -23.20
N GLN A 3 4.98 71.41 -22.24
CA GLN A 3 6.41 71.56 -22.52
C GLN A 3 6.87 70.34 -23.33
N GLN A 4 7.24 70.55 -24.60
CA GLN A 4 7.89 69.54 -25.41
C GLN A 4 9.28 69.27 -24.81
N MET A 5 9.41 68.18 -24.06
CA MET A 5 10.71 67.74 -23.55
C MET A 5 11.62 67.39 -24.74
N PRO A 6 12.90 67.81 -24.72
CA PRO A 6 13.84 67.43 -25.75
C PRO A 6 14.04 65.91 -25.73
N LEU A 7 14.00 65.28 -26.91
CA LEU A 7 14.10 63.83 -27.13
C LEU A 7 15.23 63.14 -26.36
N ARG A 8 16.34 63.85 -26.12
CA ARG A 8 17.50 63.36 -25.35
C ARG A 8 17.19 63.16 -23.86
N THR A 9 16.37 64.01 -23.26
CA THR A 9 15.97 63.89 -21.84
C THR A 9 15.02 62.70 -21.66
N LEU A 10 14.11 62.51 -22.61
CA LEU A 10 13.15 61.40 -22.59
C LEU A 10 13.85 60.04 -22.76
N LEU A 11 14.87 59.97 -23.63
CA LEU A 11 15.75 58.80 -23.75
C LEU A 11 16.55 58.52 -22.48
N ALA A 12 17.05 59.56 -21.80
CA ALA A 12 17.77 59.41 -20.54
C ALA A 12 16.87 58.87 -19.42
N GLU A 13 15.64 59.38 -19.30
CA GLU A 13 14.66 58.90 -18.32
C GLU A 13 14.25 57.45 -18.59
N ILE A 14 14.00 57.08 -19.85
CA ILE A 14 13.70 55.69 -20.22
C ILE A 14 14.88 54.77 -19.87
N SER A 15 16.12 55.20 -20.13
CA SER A 15 17.31 54.41 -19.78
C SER A 15 17.47 54.22 -18.26
N ALA A 16 17.19 55.27 -17.48
CA ALA A 16 17.23 55.22 -16.02
C ALA A 16 16.14 54.31 -15.46
N LEU A 17 14.92 54.39 -16.01
CA LEU A 17 13.81 53.52 -15.62
C LEU A 17 14.12 52.04 -15.92
N THR A 18 14.72 51.78 -17.09
CA THR A 18 15.10 50.42 -17.52
C THR A 18 16.15 49.83 -16.58
N LEU A 19 17.15 50.62 -16.20
CA LEU A 19 18.16 50.21 -15.23
C LEU A 19 17.54 49.87 -13.86
N HIS A 20 16.57 50.67 -13.42
CA HIS A 20 15.89 50.47 -12.15
C HIS A 20 15.04 49.19 -12.14
N VAL A 21 14.34 48.90 -13.24
CA VAL A 21 13.57 47.65 -13.40
C VAL A 21 14.49 46.43 -13.40
N GLN A 22 15.67 46.53 -14.01
CA GLN A 22 16.67 45.45 -13.99
C GLN A 22 17.21 45.21 -12.58
N GLN A 23 17.45 46.28 -11.80
CA GLN A 23 17.87 46.17 -10.40
C GLN A 23 16.79 45.53 -9.52
N LEU A 24 15.53 45.94 -9.66
CA LEU A 24 14.40 45.34 -8.94
C LEU A 24 14.23 43.85 -9.27
N SER A 25 14.37 43.48 -10.54
CA SER A 25 14.29 42.08 -10.97
C SER A 25 15.43 41.24 -10.38
N ARG A 26 16.64 41.81 -10.29
CA ARG A 26 17.79 41.16 -9.66
C ARG A 26 17.57 40.97 -8.16
N MET A 27 17.10 42.00 -7.46
CA MET A 27 16.78 41.92 -6.03
C MET A 27 15.66 40.92 -5.73
N ALA A 28 14.64 40.85 -6.60
CA ALA A 28 13.58 39.85 -6.48
C ALA A 28 14.12 38.43 -6.65
N GLY A 29 15.01 38.20 -7.62
CA GLY A 29 15.69 36.91 -7.80
C GLY A 29 16.57 36.51 -6.62
N GLU A 30 17.33 37.46 -6.07
CA GLU A 30 18.16 37.24 -4.88
C GLU A 30 17.30 36.95 -3.63
N ALA A 31 16.17 37.65 -3.47
CA ALA A 31 15.22 37.38 -2.40
C ALA A 31 14.55 36.00 -2.53
N SER A 32 14.17 35.58 -3.75
CA SER A 32 13.62 34.24 -4.00
C SER A 32 14.63 33.14 -3.70
N ALA A 33 15.89 33.31 -4.12
CA ALA A 33 16.96 32.35 -3.82
C ALA A 33 17.28 32.27 -2.32
N LEU A 34 17.14 33.37 -1.58
CA LEU A 34 17.25 33.36 -0.12
C LEU A 34 16.10 32.61 0.55
N ILE A 35 14.86 32.76 0.05
CA ILE A 35 13.68 32.04 0.56
C ILE A 35 13.78 30.53 0.27
N GLU A 36 14.21 30.15 -0.94
CA GLU A 36 14.39 28.75 -1.33
C GLU A 36 15.49 28.06 -0.50
N ASN A 37 16.62 28.74 -0.28
CA ASN A 37 17.71 28.22 0.57
C ASN A 37 17.39 28.21 2.08
N SER A 38 16.38 28.97 2.54
CA SER A 38 15.97 28.98 3.95
C SER A 38 14.80 28.05 4.26
N GLN A 39 14.18 27.43 3.25
CA GLN A 39 13.28 26.29 3.44
C GLN A 39 14.09 25.00 3.62
N MET A 40 14.65 24.78 4.81
CA MET A 40 14.95 23.41 5.20
C MET A 40 13.63 22.63 5.27
N PRO A 41 13.53 21.42 4.69
CA PRO A 41 12.38 20.56 4.95
C PRO A 41 12.24 20.40 6.46
N ALA A 42 11.02 20.51 6.98
CA ALA A 42 10.76 20.36 8.40
C ALA A 42 11.44 19.07 8.91
N PRO A 43 12.11 19.09 10.08
CA PRO A 43 12.70 17.89 10.66
C PRO A 43 11.65 16.79 10.69
N ILE A 44 11.94 15.66 10.04
CA ILE A 44 11.03 14.52 10.03
C ILE A 44 10.85 14.09 11.49
N ASP A 45 9.62 14.15 11.98
CA ASP A 45 9.28 13.80 13.35
C ASP A 45 9.69 12.33 13.59
N PRO A 46 10.61 12.05 14.54
CA PRO A 46 11.09 10.69 14.79
C PRO A 46 9.95 9.73 15.17
N ALA A 47 8.88 10.23 15.78
CA ALA A 47 7.70 9.43 16.10
C ALA A 47 6.97 8.94 14.83
N LEU A 48 7.00 9.71 13.75
CA LEU A 48 6.37 9.38 12.47
C LEU A 48 7.20 8.32 11.71
N LEU A 49 8.53 8.38 11.82
CA LEU A 49 9.44 7.35 11.30
C LEU A 49 9.32 6.02 12.05
N GLU A 50 9.20 6.04 13.37
CA GLU A 50 8.96 4.83 14.17
C GLU A 50 7.62 4.18 13.82
N LYS A 51 6.57 4.98 13.67
CA LYS A 51 5.25 4.48 13.26
C LYS A 51 5.29 3.85 11.87
N GLN A 52 5.91 4.50 10.89
CA GLN A 52 6.08 3.95 9.54
C GLN A 52 6.93 2.67 9.53
N ARG A 53 7.97 2.59 10.37
CA ARG A 53 8.80 1.39 10.51
C ARG A 53 8.00 0.23 11.10
N HIS A 54 7.21 0.48 12.15
CA HIS A 54 6.33 -0.55 12.73
C HIS A 54 5.21 -0.98 11.77
N GLU A 55 4.66 -0.07 10.98
CA GLU A 55 3.69 -0.40 9.93
C GLU A 55 4.34 -1.27 8.84
N ALA A 56 5.54 -0.93 8.38
CA ALA A 56 6.28 -1.72 7.39
C ALA A 56 6.69 -3.10 7.92
N GLU A 57 7.12 -3.21 9.18
CA GLU A 57 7.41 -4.49 9.84
C GLU A 57 6.16 -5.36 9.96
N ALA A 58 5.02 -4.77 10.35
CA ALA A 58 3.75 -5.48 10.44
C ALA A 58 3.25 -5.97 9.07
N GLU A 59 3.42 -5.17 8.01
CA GLU A 59 3.10 -5.58 6.63
C GLU A 59 4.03 -6.70 6.15
N ALA A 60 5.32 -6.63 6.46
CA ALA A 60 6.28 -7.67 6.10
C ALA A 60 5.95 -9.00 6.80
N ASP A 61 5.63 -8.95 8.09
CA ASP A 61 5.20 -10.12 8.87
C ASP A 61 3.89 -10.72 8.32
N GLN A 62 2.95 -9.89 7.88
CA GLN A 62 1.72 -10.34 7.25
C GLN A 62 1.97 -11.05 5.92
N ARG A 63 2.85 -10.49 5.08
CA ARG A 63 3.21 -11.12 3.80
C ARG A 63 3.92 -12.44 4.01
N ALA A 64 4.84 -12.52 4.98
CA ALA A 64 5.54 -13.76 5.30
C ALA A 64 4.57 -14.87 5.72
N GLN A 65 3.59 -14.54 6.59
CA GLN A 65 2.55 -15.49 7.00
C GLN A 65 1.60 -15.88 5.88
N TRP A 66 1.28 -14.94 4.99
CA TRP A 66 0.48 -15.24 3.81
C TRP A 66 1.18 -16.32 2.98
N VAL A 67 2.45 -16.10 2.62
CA VAL A 67 3.22 -17.05 1.82
C VAL A 67 3.34 -18.41 2.51
N GLU A 68 3.63 -18.42 3.82
CA GLU A 68 3.73 -19.66 4.60
C GLU A 68 2.41 -20.46 4.60
N LEU A 69 1.27 -19.80 4.82
CA LEU A 69 -0.03 -20.45 4.80
C LEU A 69 -0.41 -20.94 3.40
N GLU A 70 -0.13 -20.15 2.37
CA GLU A 70 -0.40 -20.53 0.99
C GLU A 70 0.41 -21.78 0.59
N GLU A 71 1.70 -21.82 0.91
CA GLU A 71 2.55 -22.99 0.70
C GLU A 71 2.06 -24.23 1.48
N ALA A 72 1.62 -24.03 2.72
CA ALA A 72 1.08 -25.13 3.53
C ALA A 72 -0.23 -25.68 2.94
N ILE A 73 -1.13 -24.81 2.48
CA ILE A 73 -2.38 -25.22 1.81
C ILE A 73 -2.06 -25.97 0.52
N LEU A 74 -1.10 -25.49 -0.27
CA LEU A 74 -0.64 -26.18 -1.49
C LEU A 74 -0.11 -27.59 -1.19
N ARG A 75 0.65 -27.73 -0.10
CA ARG A 75 1.13 -29.05 0.36
C ARG A 75 -0.03 -29.97 0.71
N ILE A 76 -1.06 -29.46 1.41
CA ILE A 76 -2.27 -30.23 1.74
C ILE A 76 -3.00 -30.67 0.46
N PHE A 77 -3.08 -29.81 -0.56
CA PHE A 77 -3.63 -30.19 -1.86
C PHE A 77 -2.86 -31.35 -2.48
N ASP A 78 -1.52 -31.26 -2.49
CA ASP A 78 -0.66 -32.28 -3.09
C ASP A 78 -0.73 -33.61 -2.32
N GLU A 79 -0.84 -33.57 -0.99
CA GLU A 79 -1.03 -34.75 -0.14
C GLU A 79 -2.41 -35.39 -0.32
N THR A 80 -3.46 -34.59 -0.52
CA THR A 80 -4.85 -35.07 -0.59
C THR A 80 -5.24 -35.59 -1.97
N PHE A 81 -4.77 -34.93 -3.03
CA PHE A 81 -5.18 -35.19 -4.42
C PHE A 81 -4.02 -35.61 -5.34
N GLY A 82 -2.78 -35.59 -4.84
CA GLY A 82 -1.57 -35.79 -5.63
C GLY A 82 -1.08 -34.48 -6.27
N PRO A 83 0.12 -34.49 -6.87
CA PRO A 83 0.82 -33.29 -7.37
C PRO A 83 0.23 -32.71 -8.66
N ARG A 84 -1.03 -33.01 -8.98
CA ARG A 84 -1.68 -32.53 -10.22
C ARG A 84 -2.10 -31.08 -10.03
N THR A 85 -1.43 -30.19 -10.75
CA THR A 85 -1.65 -28.74 -10.66
C THR A 85 -2.78 -28.23 -11.55
N ASP A 86 -3.27 -29.07 -12.48
CA ASP A 86 -4.20 -28.74 -13.56
C ASP A 86 -5.66 -29.06 -13.26
N THR A 87 -5.99 -29.42 -12.02
CA THR A 87 -7.37 -29.67 -11.62
C THR A 87 -8.14 -28.36 -11.47
N LEU A 88 -9.41 -28.37 -11.91
CA LEU A 88 -10.30 -27.20 -11.82
C LEU A 88 -10.49 -26.78 -10.36
N GLU A 89 -10.61 -27.74 -9.46
CA GLU A 89 -10.82 -27.55 -8.03
C GLU A 89 -9.65 -26.79 -7.39
N ARG A 90 -8.41 -27.12 -7.79
CA ARG A 90 -7.21 -26.42 -7.32
C ARG A 90 -7.15 -25.01 -7.89
N GLN A 91 -7.46 -24.82 -9.17
CA GLN A 91 -7.49 -23.48 -9.78
C GLN A 91 -8.53 -22.58 -9.11
N MET A 92 -9.73 -23.08 -8.86
CA MET A 92 -10.79 -22.35 -8.16
C MET A 92 -10.39 -22.02 -6.72
N SER A 93 -9.79 -22.97 -6.01
CA SER A 93 -9.29 -22.76 -4.65
C SER A 93 -8.19 -21.69 -4.61
N MET A 94 -7.24 -21.74 -5.54
CA MET A 94 -6.18 -20.73 -5.64
C MET A 94 -6.73 -19.35 -5.99
N SER A 95 -7.74 -19.28 -6.86
CA SER A 95 -8.43 -18.02 -7.16
C SER A 95 -9.09 -17.43 -5.91
N LEU A 96 -9.77 -18.26 -5.11
CA LEU A 96 -10.37 -17.84 -3.85
C LEU A 96 -9.29 -17.37 -2.85
N ILE A 97 -8.19 -18.11 -2.69
CA ILE A 97 -7.08 -17.73 -1.82
C ILE A 97 -6.50 -16.36 -2.23
N ALA A 98 -6.35 -16.10 -3.53
CA ALA A 98 -5.88 -14.81 -4.02
C ALA A 98 -6.87 -13.66 -3.74
N GLU A 99 -8.18 -13.94 -3.73
CA GLU A 99 -9.23 -12.94 -3.50
C GLU A 99 -9.41 -12.59 -2.02
N ILE A 100 -9.53 -13.60 -1.15
CA ILE A 100 -9.88 -13.41 0.28
C ILE A 100 -8.71 -13.66 1.24
N GLY A 101 -7.62 -14.22 0.73
CA GLY A 101 -6.45 -14.62 1.51
C GLY A 101 -6.55 -16.05 2.04
N PRO A 102 -5.40 -16.70 2.32
CA PRO A 102 -5.34 -18.11 2.69
C PRO A 102 -6.04 -18.41 4.01
N ALA A 103 -5.92 -17.55 5.03
CA ALA A 103 -6.55 -17.83 6.32
C ALA A 103 -8.08 -17.73 6.26
N ALA A 104 -8.63 -16.77 5.51
CA ALA A 104 -10.08 -16.67 5.28
C ALA A 104 -10.60 -17.84 4.45
N PHE A 105 -9.85 -18.30 3.45
CA PHE A 105 -10.19 -19.50 2.70
C PHE A 105 -10.36 -20.72 3.61
N VAL A 106 -9.34 -21.03 4.44
CA VAL A 106 -9.39 -22.15 5.38
C VAL A 106 -10.57 -22.03 6.35
N GLN A 107 -10.80 -20.83 6.88
CA GLN A 107 -11.93 -20.53 7.75
C GLN A 107 -13.27 -20.78 7.06
N LYS A 108 -13.42 -20.32 5.82
CA LYS A 108 -14.63 -20.52 5.00
C LYS A 108 -14.94 -22.00 4.81
N VAL A 109 -13.90 -22.79 4.52
CA VAL A 109 -14.01 -24.24 4.34
C VAL A 109 -14.38 -24.94 5.65
N LEU A 110 -13.71 -24.63 6.76
CA LEU A 110 -13.96 -25.27 8.06
C LEU A 110 -15.33 -24.91 8.66
N TRP A 111 -15.83 -23.69 8.41
CA TRP A 111 -17.15 -23.26 8.89
C TRP A 111 -18.30 -23.62 7.96
N GLY A 112 -18.03 -24.27 6.83
CA GLY A 112 -19.05 -24.70 5.88
C GLY A 112 -19.85 -23.52 5.29
N GLU A 113 -19.21 -22.36 5.14
CA GLU A 113 -19.85 -21.25 4.42
C GLU A 113 -20.09 -21.63 2.95
N GLU A 114 -21.14 -21.10 2.34
CA GLU A 114 -21.52 -21.45 0.97
C GLU A 114 -20.33 -21.30 -0.01
N ILE A 115 -19.92 -22.44 -0.55
CA ILE A 115 -19.03 -22.54 -1.70
C ILE A 115 -19.94 -22.79 -2.90
N SER A 116 -19.81 -21.96 -3.94
CA SER A 116 -20.76 -21.93 -5.06
C SER A 116 -20.76 -23.21 -5.91
N ASP A 117 -19.77 -24.08 -5.76
CA ASP A 117 -19.57 -25.27 -6.58
C ASP A 117 -19.57 -26.55 -5.73
N ILE A 118 -20.44 -27.50 -6.09
CA ILE A 118 -20.61 -28.77 -5.38
C ILE A 118 -19.38 -29.68 -5.51
N ALA A 119 -18.73 -29.72 -6.66
CA ALA A 119 -17.52 -30.52 -6.87
C ALA A 119 -16.36 -29.98 -6.02
N LEU A 120 -16.24 -28.65 -5.96
CA LEU A 120 -15.28 -27.98 -5.11
C LEU A 120 -15.54 -28.28 -3.62
N THR A 121 -16.80 -28.20 -3.17
CA THR A 121 -17.17 -28.53 -1.78
C THR A 121 -16.78 -29.96 -1.42
N ILE A 122 -17.11 -30.94 -2.26
CA ILE A 122 -16.77 -32.36 -2.02
C ILE A 122 -15.26 -32.58 -2.00
N ALA A 123 -14.51 -31.89 -2.86
CA ALA A 123 -13.06 -31.93 -2.82
C ALA A 123 -12.56 -31.38 -1.47
N LEU A 124 -12.99 -30.19 -1.09
CA LEU A 124 -12.53 -29.51 0.12
C LEU A 124 -12.91 -30.25 1.42
N GLU A 125 -14.03 -30.97 1.44
CA GLU A 125 -14.39 -31.87 2.56
C GLU A 125 -13.29 -32.88 2.89
N ARG A 126 -12.58 -33.39 1.86
CA ARG A 126 -11.48 -34.35 2.05
C ARG A 126 -10.24 -33.71 2.68
N MET A 127 -10.10 -32.39 2.58
CA MET A 127 -8.98 -31.65 3.17
C MET A 127 -9.23 -31.23 4.62
N LEU A 128 -10.47 -31.31 5.11
CA LEU A 128 -10.85 -30.81 6.44
C LEU A 128 -9.90 -31.26 7.56
N PRO A 129 -9.52 -32.55 7.69
CA PRO A 129 -8.64 -32.97 8.78
C PRO A 129 -7.26 -32.31 8.73
N ALA A 130 -6.71 -32.12 7.52
CA ALA A 130 -5.41 -31.49 7.34
C ALA A 130 -5.48 -29.97 7.57
N LEU A 131 -6.61 -29.35 7.21
CA LEU A 131 -6.87 -27.94 7.48
C LEU A 131 -7.05 -27.65 8.98
N GLU A 132 -7.66 -28.57 9.74
CA GLU A 132 -7.75 -28.48 11.20
C GLU A 132 -6.35 -28.47 11.83
N LEU A 133 -5.47 -29.39 11.41
CA LEU A 133 -4.08 -29.43 11.86
C LEU A 133 -3.30 -28.16 11.48
N LEU A 134 -3.58 -27.57 10.31
CA LEU A 134 -2.99 -26.31 9.90
C LEU A 134 -3.38 -25.17 10.84
N VAL A 135 -4.64 -25.12 11.28
CA VAL A 135 -5.12 -24.12 12.24
C VAL A 135 -4.44 -24.28 13.60
N GLU A 136 -4.27 -25.52 14.07
CA GLU A 136 -3.54 -25.81 15.30
C GLU A 136 -2.06 -25.42 15.23
N ALA A 137 -1.43 -25.57 14.06
CA ALA A 137 -0.03 -25.20 13.84
C ALA A 137 0.19 -23.68 13.75
N HIS A 138 -0.78 -22.93 13.20
CA HIS A 138 -0.63 -21.48 12.94
C HIS A 138 -1.70 -20.59 13.61
N PRO A 139 -2.01 -20.74 14.93
CA PRO A 139 -3.15 -20.07 15.56
C PRO A 139 -3.06 -18.54 15.50
N ARG A 140 -1.84 -17.98 15.51
CA ARG A 140 -1.61 -16.54 15.44
C ARG A 140 -1.99 -15.93 14.09
N ALA A 141 -1.87 -16.69 12.99
CA ALA A 141 -2.22 -16.19 11.67
C ALA A 141 -3.74 -16.04 11.54
N PHE A 142 -4.49 -17.05 11.97
CA PHE A 142 -5.96 -17.04 11.97
C PHE A 142 -6.56 -16.01 12.92
N LEU A 143 -6.01 -15.85 14.13
CA LEU A 143 -6.47 -14.83 15.09
C LEU A 143 -6.19 -13.40 14.62
N ARG A 144 -5.05 -13.14 13.97
CA ARG A 144 -4.76 -11.82 13.39
C ARG A 144 -5.73 -11.46 12.28
N GLN A 145 -6.05 -12.40 11.41
CA GLN A 145 -7.04 -12.19 10.36
C GLN A 145 -8.41 -11.82 10.95
N ALA A 146 -8.89 -12.59 11.93
CA ALA A 146 -10.15 -12.29 12.63
C ALA A 146 -10.14 -10.89 13.28
N ASN A 147 -9.03 -10.53 13.95
CA ASN A 147 -8.87 -9.20 14.55
C ASN A 147 -8.83 -8.08 13.50
N SER A 148 -8.27 -8.32 12.31
CA SER A 148 -8.26 -7.32 11.22
C SER A 148 -9.68 -7.04 10.71
N VAL A 149 -10.50 -8.08 10.58
CA VAL A 149 -11.90 -7.96 10.17
C VAL A 149 -12.70 -7.21 11.23
N LEU A 150 -12.56 -7.58 12.51
CA LEU A 150 -13.21 -6.88 13.62
C LEU A 150 -12.75 -5.41 13.75
N GLY A 151 -11.48 -5.14 13.48
CA GLY A 151 -10.92 -3.79 13.46
C GLY A 151 -11.64 -2.88 12.45
N ARG A 152 -11.92 -3.39 11.24
CA ARG A 152 -12.68 -2.66 10.20
C ARG A 152 -14.09 -2.29 10.67
N PHE A 153 -14.75 -3.13 11.45
CA PHE A 153 -16.07 -2.82 12.03
C PHE A 153 -16.03 -1.79 13.16
N LYS A 154 -14.92 -1.68 13.90
CA LYS A 154 -14.76 -0.64 14.95
C LYS A 154 -14.43 0.75 14.40
N SER A 155 -13.96 0.83 13.15
CA SER A 155 -13.58 2.09 12.49
C SER A 155 -14.70 2.68 11.64
N ASN A 156 -15.84 2.00 11.52
CA ASN A 156 -17.09 2.48 10.91
C ASN A 156 -18.07 2.92 12.00
#